data_AF-A0A9J6FBV4-F1
#
_entry.id   AF-A0A9J6FBV4-F1
#
_cell.length_a   1.000
_cell.length_b   1.000
_cell.length_c   1.000
_cell.angle_alpha   90.00
_cell.angle_beta   90.00
_cell.angle_gamma   90.00
#
_symmetry.space_group_name_H-M   'P 1'
#
loop_
_entity.id
_entity.type
_entity.pdbx_description
1 polymer ?
#
loop_
_entity_poly.entity_id
_entity_poly.type
_entity_poly.pdbx_seq_one_letter_code
_entity_poly.pdbx_strand_id
1 'polypeptide(L)'
;MLEVGQVIGSPGWYHLLVGALSIIRSFPCSWTIYMGPFVVPPVQHWCAKPHLPALANWTEQQWREAAIPPLTTERGPWNRSRSDAHDSCHSYMLREVHPNGSVDFDEATRIPCESWAYAEQSSRHSSAVQEVRAAL
;
A
#
# COMPACT_ATOMS: atom_id res chain seq x y z
N MET A 1 3.30 -8.99 -53.64
CA MET A 1 3.70 -9.03 -52.21
C MET A 1 3.65 -10.48 -51.80
N LEU A 2 4.79 -11.07 -51.39
CA LEU A 2 4.82 -12.43 -50.86
C LEU A 2 4.26 -12.40 -49.44
N GLU A 3 3.18 -13.14 -49.21
CA GLU A 3 2.64 -13.41 -47.89
C GLU A 3 3.71 -14.13 -47.05
N VAL A 4 4.04 -13.58 -45.88
CA VAL A 4 5.08 -14.10 -44.98
C VAL A 4 4.84 -15.58 -44.64
N GLY A 5 3.58 -16.02 -44.58
CA GLY A 5 3.22 -17.42 -44.35
C GLY A 5 3.62 -18.39 -45.47
N GLN A 6 3.77 -17.93 -46.72
CA GLN A 6 4.24 -18.79 -47.83
C GLN A 6 5.75 -19.04 -47.81
N VAL A 7 6.52 -18.13 -47.20
CA VAL A 7 7.99 -18.26 -47.08
C VAL A 7 8.37 -19.05 -45.82
N ILE A 8 7.60 -18.93 -44.74
CA ILE A 8 7.94 -19.50 -43.42
C ILE A 8 7.24 -20.86 -43.19
N GLY A 9 6.18 -21.16 -43.93
CA GLY A 9 5.39 -22.38 -43.75
C GLY A 9 4.44 -22.32 -42.55
N SER A 10 3.48 -23.25 -42.50
CA SER A 10 2.49 -23.31 -41.42
C SER A 10 3.08 -23.87 -40.13
N PRO A 11 2.64 -23.40 -38.94
CA PRO A 11 3.11 -23.93 -37.67
C PRO A 11 2.77 -25.42 -37.55
N GLY A 12 3.82 -26.25 -37.51
CA GLY A 12 3.72 -27.69 -37.28
C GLY A 12 3.55 -28.06 -35.80
N TRP A 13 3.38 -29.37 -35.55
CA TRP A 13 3.16 -29.94 -34.22
C TRP A 13 4.24 -29.55 -33.19
N TYR A 14 5.49 -29.46 -33.62
CA TYR A 14 6.61 -29.05 -32.77
C TYR A 14 6.46 -27.60 -32.27
N HIS A 15 6.03 -26.67 -33.14
CA HIS A 15 5.79 -25.29 -32.75
C HIS A 15 4.65 -25.16 -31.74
N LEU A 16 3.59 -25.97 -31.90
CA LEU A 16 2.49 -26.02 -30.93
C LEU A 16 2.95 -26.59 -29.58
N LEU A 17 3.76 -27.65 -29.57
CA LEU A 17 4.34 -28.23 -28.36
C LEU A 17 5.23 -27.24 -27.62
N VAL A 18 6.12 -26.54 -28.34
CA VAL A 18 6.98 -25.51 -27.76
C VAL A 18 6.14 -24.37 -27.18
N GLY A 19 5.13 -23.89 -27.90
CA GLY A 19 4.21 -22.87 -27.41
C GLY A 19 3.46 -23.30 -26.15
N ALA A 20 2.95 -24.53 -26.11
CA ALA A 20 2.28 -25.09 -24.93
C ALA A 20 3.23 -25.18 -23.72
N LEU A 21 4.46 -25.67 -23.92
CA LEU A 21 5.47 -25.73 -22.87
C LEU A 21 5.85 -24.34 -22.36
N SER A 22 5.95 -23.34 -23.25
CA SER A 22 6.19 -21.95 -22.86
C SER A 22 5.06 -21.39 -21.99
N ILE A 23 3.79 -21.68 -22.31
CA ILE A 23 2.62 -21.25 -21.52
C ILE A 23 2.63 -21.94 -20.15
N ILE A 24 2.76 -23.27 -20.12
CA ILE A 24 2.79 -24.05 -18.86
C ILE A 24 3.91 -23.57 -17.96
N ARG A 25 5.08 -23.26 -18.53
CA ARG A 25 6.22 -22.71 -17.79
C ARG A 25 5.98 -21.29 -17.28
N SER A 26 5.26 -20.45 -18.03
CA SER A 26 5.04 -19.04 -17.69
C SER A 26 3.84 -18.82 -16.78
N PHE A 27 2.91 -19.78 -16.74
CA PHE A 27 1.68 -19.70 -15.96
C PHE A 27 1.93 -19.55 -14.45
N PRO A 28 2.83 -20.33 -13.79
CA PRO A 28 3.08 -20.20 -12.35
C PRO A 28 3.59 -18.81 -11.97
N CYS A 29 4.51 -18.24 -12.75
CA CYS A 29 5.06 -16.90 -12.48
C CYS A 29 4.01 -15.80 -12.68
N SER A 30 3.21 -15.91 -13.75
CA SER A 30 2.14 -14.93 -14.01
C SER A 30 1.06 -15.01 -12.94
N TRP A 31 0.72 -16.23 -12.50
CA TRP A 31 -0.24 -16.49 -11.44
C TRP A 31 0.21 -15.90 -10.10
N THR A 32 1.46 -16.12 -9.67
CA THR A 32 1.92 -15.59 -8.38
C THR A 32 1.98 -14.07 -8.36
N ILE A 33 2.38 -13.43 -9.46
CA ILE A 33 2.36 -11.96 -9.58
C ILE A 33 0.93 -11.43 -9.50
N TYR A 34 -0.02 -12.06 -10.19
CA TYR A 34 -1.41 -11.60 -10.22
C TYR A 34 -2.18 -11.89 -8.92
N MET A 35 -1.87 -13.00 -8.24
CA MET A 35 -2.60 -13.42 -7.04
C MET A 35 -2.17 -12.70 -5.76
N GLY A 36 -0.99 -12.04 -5.74
CA GLY A 36 -0.49 -11.32 -4.57
C GLY A 36 -1.53 -10.40 -3.91
N PRO A 37 -2.18 -9.48 -4.65
CA PRO A 37 -3.19 -8.58 -4.10
C PRO A 37 -4.45 -9.26 -3.53
N PHE A 38 -4.78 -10.48 -3.98
CA PHE A 38 -5.96 -11.22 -3.52
C PHE A 38 -5.69 -12.08 -2.27
N VAL A 39 -4.42 -12.49 -2.10
CA VAL A 39 -4.00 -13.34 -0.97
C VAL A 39 -3.53 -12.50 0.22
N VAL A 40 -2.92 -11.33 -0.04
CA VAL A 40 -2.41 -10.46 1.01
C VAL A 40 -3.59 -9.74 1.70
N PRO A 41 -3.79 -9.92 3.01
CA PRO A 41 -4.83 -9.20 3.72
C PRO A 41 -4.53 -7.69 3.72
N PRO A 42 -5.55 -6.82 3.74
CA PRO A 42 -5.32 -5.38 3.85
C PRO A 42 -4.58 -5.09 5.15
N VAL A 43 -3.35 -4.59 5.01
CA VAL A 43 -2.52 -4.19 6.14
C VAL A 43 -3.01 -2.82 6.63
N GLN A 44 -3.26 -2.71 7.94
CA GLN A 44 -3.62 -1.43 8.54
C GLN A 44 -2.41 -0.50 8.47
N HIS A 45 -2.62 0.64 7.83
CA HIS A 45 -1.62 1.68 7.65
C HIS A 45 -2.26 3.06 7.88
N TRP A 46 -1.41 4.02 8.23
CA TRP A 46 -1.72 5.43 8.41
C TRP A 46 -0.55 6.28 7.93
N CYS A 47 -0.71 7.60 7.81
CA CYS A 47 0.41 8.46 7.42
C CYS A 47 1.55 8.34 8.43
N ALA A 48 2.78 8.18 7.96
CA ALA A 48 3.94 8.16 8.85
C ALA A 48 4.16 9.52 9.50
N LYS A 49 4.70 9.51 10.72
CA LYS A 49 5.06 10.73 11.43
C LYS A 49 6.17 11.47 10.67
N PRO A 50 6.01 12.76 10.35
CA PRO A 50 7.04 13.50 9.65
C PRO A 50 8.25 13.74 10.58
N HIS A 51 9.45 13.78 10.00
CA HIS A 51 10.71 13.99 10.72
C HIS A 51 10.94 15.47 11.10
N LEU A 52 9.98 16.07 11.80
CA LEU A 52 10.07 17.45 12.28
C LEU A 52 10.59 17.48 13.73
N PRO A 53 11.46 18.45 14.10
CA PRO A 53 11.98 18.55 15.47
C PRO A 53 10.89 18.62 16.54
N ALA A 54 9.76 19.27 16.23
CA ALA A 54 8.60 19.38 17.10
C ALA A 54 7.92 18.02 17.41
N LEU A 55 8.02 17.07 16.47
CA LEU A 55 7.41 15.76 16.54
C LEU A 55 8.43 14.66 16.87
N ALA A 56 9.70 15.02 17.10
CA ALA A 56 10.75 14.07 17.43
C ALA A 56 10.45 13.32 18.74
N ASN A 57 9.88 14.02 19.74
CA ASN A 57 9.54 13.46 21.05
C ASN A 57 8.18 12.73 21.09
N TRP A 58 7.42 12.74 19.98
CA TRP A 58 6.11 12.12 19.93
C TRP A 58 6.20 10.62 19.69
N THR A 59 5.35 9.84 20.34
CA THR A 59 5.18 8.41 20.01
C THR A 59 4.33 8.26 18.76
N GLU A 60 4.45 7.11 18.08
CA GLU A 60 3.57 6.78 16.93
C GLU A 60 2.09 6.78 17.31
N GLN A 61 1.78 6.39 18.55
CA GLN A 61 0.41 6.42 19.05
C GLN A 61 -0.11 7.85 19.22
N GLN A 62 0.69 8.74 19.81
CA GLN A 62 0.33 10.16 19.96
C GLN A 62 0.13 10.83 18.60
N TRP A 63 1.00 10.52 17.64
CA TRP A 63 0.86 11.00 16.27
C TRP A 63 -0.44 10.51 15.63
N ARG A 64 -0.73 9.21 15.74
CA ARG A 64 -1.93 8.60 15.15
C ARG A 64 -3.21 9.22 15.71
N GLU A 65 -3.28 9.42 17.02
CA GLU A 65 -4.48 9.96 17.69
C GLU A 65 -4.72 11.44 17.39
N ALA A 66 -3.68 12.25 17.19
CA ALA A 66 -3.82 13.69 16.99
C ALA A 66 -3.89 14.09 15.50
N ALA A 67 -3.10 13.44 14.64
CA ALA A 67 -2.88 13.89 13.27
C ALA A 67 -3.70 13.13 12.24
N ILE A 68 -4.24 11.95 12.57
CA ILE A 68 -4.96 11.12 11.61
C ILE A 68 -6.47 11.25 11.86
N PRO A 69 -7.26 11.72 10.86
CA PRO A 69 -8.70 11.86 11.03
C PRO A 69 -9.36 10.51 11.30
N PRO A 70 -10.36 10.44 12.20
CA PRO A 70 -11.18 9.25 12.31
C PRO A 70 -12.00 9.07 11.03
N LEU A 71 -12.21 7.83 10.61
CA LEU A 71 -13.18 7.53 9.57
C LEU A 71 -14.57 7.85 10.11
N THR A 72 -15.11 9.03 9.77
CA THR A 72 -16.53 9.30 9.94
C THR A 72 -17.27 8.31 9.06
N THR A 73 -17.92 7.34 9.69
CA THR A 73 -18.69 6.26 9.07
C THR A 73 -19.89 6.83 8.30
N GLU A 74 -19.64 7.50 7.17
CA GLU A 74 -20.65 7.66 6.14
C GLU A 74 -21.00 6.25 5.65
N ARG A 75 -22.30 5.98 5.68
CA ARG A 75 -22.92 4.67 5.82
C ARG A 75 -22.81 3.86 4.53
N GLY A 76 -21.62 3.40 4.18
CA GLY A 76 -21.39 2.46 3.08
C GLY A 76 -21.98 1.06 3.39
N PRO A 77 -22.51 0.31 2.40
CA PRO A 77 -23.17 -0.99 2.61
C PRO A 77 -22.30 -2.08 3.24
N TRP A 78 -20.97 -1.90 3.25
CA TRP A 78 -19.98 -2.87 3.74
C TRP A 78 -19.20 -2.39 4.97
N ASN A 79 -19.81 -1.57 5.82
CA ASN A 79 -19.20 -1.10 7.06
C ASN A 79 -19.17 -2.21 8.13
N ARG A 80 -18.06 -2.94 8.21
CA ARG A 80 -17.65 -3.52 9.49
C ARG A 80 -17.20 -2.36 10.37
N SER A 81 -18.13 -1.88 11.19
CA SER A 81 -17.89 -0.89 12.23
C SER A 81 -16.71 -1.34 13.12
N ARG A 82 -15.53 -0.79 12.85
CA ARG A 82 -14.40 -0.83 13.76
C ARG A 82 -14.28 0.60 14.29
N SER A 83 -14.68 0.78 15.54
CA SER A 83 -14.76 2.07 16.24
C SER A 83 -13.45 2.86 16.32
N ASP A 84 -12.32 2.24 15.96
CA ASP A 84 -10.97 2.83 16.02
C ASP A 84 -10.35 3.03 14.62
N ALA A 85 -11.18 3.01 13.57
CA ALA A 85 -10.71 3.12 12.21
C ALA A 85 -10.33 4.59 11.89
N HIS A 86 -9.04 4.81 11.68
CA HIS A 86 -8.47 6.09 11.26
C HIS A 86 -8.30 6.07 9.72
N ASP A 87 -8.30 7.24 9.10
CA ASP A 87 -8.03 7.36 7.65
C ASP A 87 -6.64 6.81 7.34
N SER A 88 -6.54 6.01 6.28
CA SER A 88 -5.28 5.40 5.83
C SER A 88 -4.54 6.27 4.82
N CYS A 89 -5.21 7.25 4.21
CA CYS A 89 -4.70 8.01 3.07
C CYS A 89 -4.43 9.48 3.37
N HIS A 90 -4.99 10.02 4.47
CA HIS A 90 -4.87 11.45 4.79
C HIS A 90 -4.48 11.69 6.24
N SER A 91 -3.82 12.82 6.48
CA SER A 91 -3.62 13.42 7.80
C SER A 91 -4.16 14.84 7.82
N TYR A 92 -4.34 15.39 9.02
CA TYR A 92 -4.56 16.81 9.18
C TYR A 92 -3.30 17.61 8.83
N MET A 93 -3.50 18.80 8.29
CA MET A 93 -2.40 19.71 8.00
C MET A 93 -1.82 20.26 9.30
N LEU A 94 -0.49 20.28 9.40
CA LEU A 94 0.21 20.96 10.48
C LEU A 94 0.02 22.47 10.32
N ARG A 95 -0.66 23.12 11.29
CA ARG A 95 -0.87 24.58 11.26
C ARG A 95 0.32 25.30 11.86
N GLU A 96 0.58 25.08 13.14
CA GLU A 96 1.61 25.79 13.88
C GLU A 96 2.30 24.90 14.92
N VAL A 97 3.59 25.13 15.10
CA VAL A 97 4.37 24.59 16.22
C VAL A 97 4.56 25.70 17.24
N HIS A 98 4.00 25.53 18.42
CA HIS A 98 4.11 26.48 19.50
C HIS A 98 5.51 26.41 20.15
N PRO A 99 6.02 27.51 20.71
CA PRO A 99 7.35 27.56 21.34
C PRO A 99 7.47 26.71 22.62
N ASN A 100 6.35 26.29 23.21
CA ASN A 100 6.29 25.32 24.31
C ASN A 100 6.44 23.86 23.85
N GLY A 101 6.54 23.61 22.52
CA GLY A 101 6.60 22.27 21.93
C GLY A 101 5.24 21.63 21.64
N SER A 102 4.12 22.32 21.87
CA SER A 102 2.80 21.83 21.44
C SER A 102 2.59 22.06 19.95
N VAL A 103 1.82 21.18 19.34
CA VAL A 103 1.57 21.17 17.90
C VAL A 103 0.08 21.36 17.67
N ASP A 104 -0.27 22.28 16.77
CA ASP A 104 -1.66 22.53 16.36
C ASP A 104 -1.90 22.00 14.95
N PHE A 105 -2.96 21.21 14.79
CA PHE A 105 -3.37 20.62 13.53
C PHE A 105 -4.65 21.30 13.04
N ASP A 106 -4.69 21.61 11.74
CA ASP A 106 -5.90 22.11 11.11
C ASP A 106 -6.84 20.95 10.78
N GLU A 107 -7.78 20.68 11.68
CA GLU A 107 -8.78 19.62 11.52
C GLU A 107 -9.70 19.81 10.30
N ALA A 108 -9.77 21.02 9.73
CA ALA A 108 -10.56 21.28 8.51
C ALA A 108 -9.84 20.84 7.23
N THR A 109 -8.51 20.76 7.26
CA THR A 109 -7.69 20.57 6.06
C THR A 109 -7.02 19.19 6.08
N ARG A 110 -7.46 18.31 5.16
CA ARG A 110 -6.88 16.98 4.98
C ARG A 110 -5.85 16.99 3.85
N ILE A 111 -4.65 16.51 4.13
CA ILE A 111 -3.56 16.39 3.16
C ILE A 111 -3.24 14.91 2.89
N PRO A 112 -2.83 14.55 1.67
CA PRO A 112 -2.47 13.17 1.36
C PRO A 112 -1.16 12.75 2.06
N CYS A 113 -1.04 11.47 2.44
CA CYS A 113 0.20 10.95 3.00
C CYS A 113 1.33 10.91 1.95
N GLU A 114 2.54 11.31 2.33
CA GLU A 114 3.76 11.08 1.52
C GLU A 114 4.41 9.72 1.82
N SER A 115 4.21 9.22 3.04
CA SER A 115 4.75 7.95 3.53
C SER A 115 3.81 7.31 4.54
N TRP A 116 3.97 6.00 4.78
CA TRP A 116 3.06 5.21 5.59
C TRP A 116 3.76 4.51 6.74
N ALA A 117 3.09 4.51 7.90
CA ALA A 117 3.43 3.68 9.05
C ALA A 117 2.42 2.53 9.16
N TYR A 118 2.87 1.41 9.72
CA TYR A 118 2.11 0.18 9.81
C TYR A 118 1.99 -0.27 11.27
N ALA A 119 0.89 -0.95 11.61
CA ALA A 119 0.76 -1.55 12.93
C ALA A 119 1.83 -2.64 13.15
N GLU A 120 2.65 -2.49 14.19
CA GLU A 120 3.72 -3.44 14.57
C GLU A 120 3.21 -4.89 14.75
N GLN A 121 1.90 -5.04 15.02
CA GLN A 121 1.27 -6.32 15.32
C GLN A 121 1.05 -7.23 14.10
N SER A 122 1.29 -6.75 12.87
CA SER A 122 1.19 -7.56 11.64
C SER A 122 2.44 -8.42 11.37
N SER A 123 3.56 -8.14 12.05
CA SER A 123 4.86 -8.78 11.83
C SER A 123 4.92 -10.28 12.18
N ARG A 124 3.97 -10.83 12.94
CA ARG A 124 3.95 -12.28 13.24
C ARG A 124 3.33 -13.15 12.15
N HIS A 125 2.60 -12.56 11.18
CA HIS A 125 1.89 -13.34 10.15
C HIS A 125 2.00 -12.78 8.72
N SER A 126 2.55 -11.59 8.50
CA SER A 126 2.78 -11.05 7.14
C SER A 126 4.26 -10.89 6.85
N SER A 127 4.84 -11.87 6.14
CA SER A 127 6.19 -11.78 5.57
C SER A 127 6.27 -10.87 4.33
N ALA A 128 5.15 -10.27 3.92
CA ALA A 128 5.04 -9.49 2.69
C ALA A 128 5.39 -8.00 2.86
N VAL A 129 5.54 -7.49 4.09
CA VAL A 129 5.97 -6.11 4.32
C VAL A 129 7.50 -6.11 4.50
N GLN A 130 8.21 -5.97 3.39
CA GLN A 130 9.64 -5.68 3.44
C GLN A 130 9.78 -4.20 3.77
N GLU A 131 10.21 -3.88 5.00
CA GLU A 131 10.66 -2.55 5.38
C GLU A 131 11.84 -2.19 4.45
N VAL A 132 11.58 -1.43 3.38
CA VAL A 132 12.66 -0.83 2.58
C VAL A 132 13.23 0.29 3.43
N ARG A 133 14.12 -0.07 4.37
CA ARG A 133 15.07 0.89 4.92
C ARG A 133 15.93 1.36 3.76
N ALA A 134 15.63 2.54 3.24
CA ALA A 134 16.60 3.31 2.48
C ALA A 134 17.78 3.55 3.43
N ALA A 135 18.81 2.72 3.30
CA ALA A 135 20.10 2.97 3.90
C ALA A 135 20.95 3.67 2.85
N LEU A 136 21.40 4.87 3.23
CA LEU A 136 22.37 5.77 2.60
C LEU A 136 21.82 6.75 1.56
#